data_AF-L1Q3E6-F1
#
_entry.id   AF-L1Q3E6-F1
#
_cell.length_a   1.000
_cell.length_b   1.000
_cell.length_c   1.000
_cell.angle_alpha   90.00
_cell.angle_beta   90.00
_cell.angle_gamma   90.00
#
_symmetry.space_group_name_H-M   'P 1'
#
loop_
_entity.id
_entity.type
_entity.pdbx_description
1 polymer ?
#
loop_
_entity_poly.entity_id
_entity_poly.type
_entity_poly.pdbx_seq_one_letter_code
_entity_poly.pdbx_strand_id
1 'polypeptide(L)'
;MYDNGVKAIFAAAGGVGTGVITEAKTRVVNGEEVWVIGVDSDQYADGIYEGDKSVILTSAIKKIDEAAYQMIEAELNGEFPGGKILTFNAENDGVGIPAENPNLNDDTVAKVNEVLNAIKSGEIQVKTEL
;
A
#
# COMPACT_ATOMS: atom_id res chain seq x y z
N MET A 1 -2.46 -5.00 19.59
CA MET A 1 -1.31 -4.17 19.16
C MET A 1 -1.46 -2.76 19.69
N TYR A 2 -2.56 -2.06 19.37
CA TYR A 2 -2.84 -0.73 19.92
C TYR A 2 -2.83 -0.69 21.46
N ASP A 3 -3.42 -1.69 22.13
CA ASP A 3 -3.36 -1.79 23.61
C ASP A 3 -1.93 -1.89 24.18
N ASN A 4 -0.97 -2.34 23.37
CA ASN A 4 0.45 -2.40 23.74
C ASN A 4 1.20 -1.10 23.39
N GLY A 5 0.50 -0.03 23.02
CA GLY A 5 1.08 1.28 22.69
C GLY A 5 1.58 1.43 21.24
N VAL A 6 1.34 0.46 20.36
CA VAL A 6 1.61 0.62 18.92
C VAL A 6 0.71 1.71 18.36
N LYS A 7 1.24 2.68 17.61
CA LYS A 7 0.45 3.77 17.01
C LYS A 7 0.09 3.57 15.54
N ALA A 8 0.85 2.75 14.80
CA ALA A 8 0.60 2.48 13.40
C ALA A 8 0.72 0.97 13.12
N ILE A 9 -0.24 0.40 12.40
CA ILE A 9 -0.25 -1.02 12.03
C ILE A 9 -0.25 -1.15 10.50
N PHE A 10 0.75 -1.86 9.96
CA PHE A 10 0.74 -2.29 8.57
C PHE A 10 -0.07 -3.59 8.44
N ALA A 11 -1.20 -3.53 7.73
CA ALA A 11 -2.23 -4.57 7.76
C ALA A 11 -2.21 -5.44 6.48
N ALA A 12 -1.11 -6.17 6.25
CA ALA A 12 -0.97 -7.11 5.12
C ALA A 12 -1.80 -8.40 5.28
N ALA A 13 -3.13 -8.25 5.33
CA ALA A 13 -4.06 -9.32 5.71
C ALA A 13 -5.29 -9.45 4.79
N GLY A 14 -5.28 -8.82 3.60
CA GLY A 14 -6.40 -8.83 2.66
C GLY A 14 -7.73 -8.49 3.34
N GLY A 15 -8.77 -9.31 3.11
CA GLY A 15 -10.10 -9.10 3.70
C GLY A 15 -10.12 -9.05 5.24
N VAL A 16 -9.20 -9.74 5.93
CA VAL A 16 -9.08 -9.66 7.41
C VAL A 16 -8.60 -8.27 7.85
N GLY A 17 -7.84 -7.57 7.00
CA GLY A 17 -7.37 -6.20 7.22
C GLY A 17 -8.51 -5.19 7.43
N THR A 18 -9.71 -5.46 6.91
CA THR A 18 -10.90 -4.62 7.16
C THR A 18 -11.26 -4.52 8.65
N GLY A 19 -10.99 -5.55 9.44
CA GLY A 19 -11.13 -5.53 10.90
C GLY A 19 -10.12 -4.60 11.57
N VAL A 20 -8.89 -4.53 11.05
CA VAL A 20 -7.85 -3.61 11.56
C VAL A 20 -8.24 -2.16 11.30
N ILE A 21 -8.77 -1.87 10.10
CA ILE A 21 -9.29 -0.54 9.75
C ILE A 21 -10.47 -0.18 10.65
N THR A 22 -11.41 -1.11 10.85
CA THR A 22 -12.58 -0.90 11.71
C THR A 22 -12.17 -0.58 13.15
N GLU A 23 -11.24 -1.35 13.72
CA GLU A 23 -10.71 -1.10 15.07
C GLU A 23 -10.02 0.27 15.18
N ALA A 24 -9.21 0.65 14.18
CA ALA A 24 -8.57 1.95 14.17
C ALA A 24 -9.60 3.09 14.15
N LYS A 25 -10.67 2.98 13.34
CA LYS A 25 -11.78 3.94 13.34
C LYS A 25 -12.43 4.05 14.73
N THR A 26 -12.73 2.91 15.36
CA THR A 26 -13.33 2.88 16.70
C THR A 26 -12.44 3.61 17.71
N ARG A 27 -11.12 3.42 17.65
CA ARG A 27 -10.16 4.10 18.54
C ARG A 27 -10.09 5.60 18.32
N VAL A 28 -9.96 6.06 17.07
CA VAL A 28 -9.86 7.51 16.79
C VAL A 28 -11.14 8.26 17.16
N VAL A 29 -12.32 7.67 16.97
CA VAL A 29 -13.60 8.26 17.40
C VAL A 29 -13.68 8.37 18.92
N ASN A 30 -12.99 7.49 19.65
CA ASN A 30 -12.86 7.54 21.12
C ASN A 30 -11.67 8.39 21.61
N GLY A 31 -10.99 9.11 20.72
CA GLY A 31 -9.93 10.07 21.07
C GLY A 31 -8.53 9.47 21.16
N GLU A 32 -8.33 8.22 20.75
CA GLU A 32 -6.99 7.65 20.61
C GLU A 32 -6.34 8.08 19.28
N GLU A 33 -5.01 8.21 19.27
CA GLU A 33 -4.25 8.54 18.06
C GLU A 33 -3.63 7.27 17.49
N VAL A 34 -4.30 6.65 16.51
CA VAL A 34 -3.86 5.42 15.86
C VAL A 34 -4.04 5.46 14.34
N TRP A 35 -3.20 4.69 13.64
CA TRP A 35 -3.09 4.70 12.18
C TRP A 35 -3.00 3.30 11.60
N VAL A 36 -3.45 3.14 10.36
CA VAL A 36 -3.30 1.92 9.57
C VAL A 36 -2.52 2.22 8.29
N ILE A 37 -1.60 1.34 7.91
CA ILE A 37 -1.03 1.31 6.56
C ILE A 37 -1.75 0.18 5.81
N GLY A 38 -2.50 0.54 4.77
CA GLY A 38 -3.26 -0.38 3.93
C GLY A 38 -2.38 -1.20 2.97
N VAL A 39 -3.00 -2.13 2.25
CA VAL A 39 -2.35 -2.98 1.25
C VAL A 39 -3.20 -3.16 0.00
N ASP A 40 -2.56 -3.64 -1.05
CA ASP A 40 -3.14 -4.02 -2.35
C ASP A 40 -3.66 -2.81 -3.15
N SER A 41 -4.65 -2.09 -2.63
CA SER A 41 -5.26 -0.90 -3.23
C SER A 41 -5.10 0.35 -2.37
N ASP A 42 -5.48 1.50 -2.93
CA ASP A 42 -5.63 2.72 -2.12
C ASP A 42 -6.84 2.54 -1.21
N GLN A 43 -6.59 2.46 0.10
CA GLN A 43 -7.61 2.19 1.11
C GLN A 43 -8.03 3.46 1.84
N TYR A 44 -7.58 4.66 1.41
CA TYR A 44 -7.87 5.90 2.13
C TYR A 44 -9.36 6.08 2.41
N ALA A 45 -10.21 5.81 1.41
CA ALA A 45 -11.67 5.86 1.53
C ALA A 45 -12.21 4.84 2.55
N ASP A 46 -11.64 3.64 2.60
CA ASP A 46 -12.03 2.61 3.56
C ASP A 46 -11.78 3.04 5.01
N GLY A 47 -10.82 3.94 5.25
CA GLY A 47 -10.48 4.47 6.57
C GLY A 47 -11.22 5.73 7.01
N ILE A 48 -12.12 6.29 6.19
CA ILE A 48 -12.85 7.52 6.55
C ILE A 48 -13.70 7.30 7.81
N TYR A 49 -13.54 8.19 8.81
CA TYR A 49 -14.27 8.14 10.08
C TYR A 49 -15.03 9.42 10.41
N GLU A 50 -14.64 10.58 9.86
CA GLU A 50 -15.33 11.86 10.08
C GLU A 50 -15.04 12.82 8.91
N GLY A 51 -16.06 13.18 8.12
CA GLY A 51 -15.87 14.01 6.93
C GLY A 51 -14.86 13.36 5.97
N ASP A 52 -13.76 14.07 5.68
CA ASP A 52 -12.66 13.57 4.83
C ASP A 52 -11.47 13.01 5.62
N LYS A 53 -11.56 12.95 6.95
CA LYS A 53 -10.49 12.39 7.79
C LYS A 53 -10.50 10.86 7.73
N SER A 54 -9.33 10.28 7.49
CA SER A 54 -9.13 8.83 7.41
C SER A 54 -8.10 8.33 8.42
N VAL A 55 -8.29 7.10 8.92
CA VAL A 55 -7.28 6.37 9.73
C VAL A 55 -6.17 5.74 8.88
N ILE A 56 -6.31 5.73 7.55
CA ILE A 56 -5.26 5.21 6.65
C ILE A 56 -4.17 6.25 6.52
N LEU A 57 -2.98 5.97 7.04
CA LEU A 57 -1.81 6.81 6.87
C LEU A 57 -1.36 6.86 5.40
N THR A 58 -1.30 5.67 4.77
CA THR A 58 -1.06 5.44 3.33
C THR A 58 -1.36 3.96 3.03
N SER A 59 -1.21 3.51 1.79
CA SER A 59 -1.32 2.10 1.39
C SER A 59 -0.06 1.62 0.68
N ALA A 60 0.39 0.39 0.95
CA ALA A 60 1.33 -0.31 0.10
C ALA A 60 0.58 -0.90 -1.10
N ILE A 61 0.54 -0.15 -2.21
CA ILE A 61 -0.15 -0.51 -3.44
C ILE A 61 0.57 -1.68 -4.13
N LYS A 62 -0.22 -2.62 -4.63
CA LYS A 62 0.21 -3.69 -5.52
C LYS A 62 -0.72 -3.71 -6.72
N LYS A 63 -0.15 -3.45 -7.91
CA LYS A 63 -0.91 -3.29 -9.14
C LYS A 63 -1.34 -4.61 -9.78
N ILE A 64 -2.10 -5.41 -9.02
CA ILE A 64 -2.63 -6.70 -9.46
C ILE A 64 -3.61 -6.52 -10.62
N ASP A 65 -4.35 -5.41 -10.62
CA ASP A 65 -5.24 -5.00 -11.69
C ASP A 65 -4.52 -4.77 -13.02
N GLU A 66 -3.42 -4.00 -13.02
CA GLU A 66 -2.61 -3.78 -14.21
C GLU A 66 -1.97 -5.10 -14.69
N ALA A 67 -1.44 -5.90 -13.76
CA ALA A 67 -0.86 -7.20 -14.11
C ALA A 67 -1.91 -8.14 -14.75
N ALA A 68 -3.12 -8.22 -14.20
CA ALA A 68 -4.20 -9.02 -14.76
C ALA A 68 -4.64 -8.51 -16.13
N TYR A 69 -4.79 -7.19 -16.28
CA TYR A 69 -5.16 -6.56 -17.55
C TYR A 69 -4.14 -6.88 -18.65
N GLN A 70 -2.85 -6.69 -18.38
CA GLN A 70 -1.77 -6.97 -19.33
C GLN A 70 -1.75 -8.44 -19.77
N MET A 71 -2.07 -9.38 -18.88
CA MET A 71 -2.13 -10.80 -19.25
C MET A 71 -3.32 -11.12 -20.15
N ILE A 72 -4.48 -10.51 -19.89
CA ILE A 72 -5.66 -10.64 -20.76
C ILE A 72 -5.36 -10.04 -22.14
N GLU A 73 -4.76 -8.86 -22.19
CA GLU A 73 -4.36 -8.21 -23.44
C GLU A 73 -3.36 -9.06 -24.23
N ALA A 74 -2.33 -9.60 -23.57
CA ALA A 74 -1.33 -10.46 -24.21
C ALA A 74 -1.96 -11.73 -24.80
N GLU A 75 -2.91 -12.37 -24.11
CA GLU A 75 -3.63 -13.54 -24.64
C GLU A 75 -4.46 -13.18 -25.87
N LEU A 76 -5.21 -12.07 -25.82
CA LEU A 76 -6.02 -11.61 -26.96
C LEU A 76 -5.16 -11.29 -28.20
N ASN A 77 -3.92 -10.85 -27.98
CA ASN A 77 -2.96 -10.57 -29.04
C ASN A 77 -2.15 -11.80 -29.49
N GLY A 78 -2.32 -12.96 -28.84
CA GLY A 78 -1.54 -14.18 -29.12
C GLY A 78 -0.08 -14.12 -28.63
N GLU A 79 0.22 -13.21 -27.71
CA GLU A 79 1.54 -12.93 -27.15
C GLU A 79 1.69 -13.40 -25.69
N PHE A 80 0.76 -14.23 -25.21
CA PHE A 80 0.75 -14.68 -23.83
C PHE A 80 2.09 -15.32 -23.42
N PRO A 81 2.77 -14.83 -22.38
CA PRO A 81 4.11 -15.27 -22.00
C PRO A 81 4.09 -16.57 -21.18
N GLY A 82 3.45 -17.61 -21.72
CA GLY A 82 3.30 -18.92 -21.06
C GLY A 82 4.66 -19.52 -20.64
N GLY A 83 4.72 -20.01 -19.40
CA GLY A 83 5.92 -20.63 -18.83
C GLY A 83 7.00 -19.63 -18.36
N LYS A 84 6.77 -18.32 -18.44
CA LYS A 84 7.68 -17.30 -17.92
C LYS A 84 7.26 -16.83 -16.53
N ILE A 85 8.25 -16.43 -15.73
CA ILE A 85 8.03 -15.66 -14.50
C ILE A 85 8.07 -14.19 -14.88
N LEU A 86 6.99 -13.47 -14.60
CA LEU A 86 6.93 -12.02 -14.70
C LEU A 86 7.06 -11.44 -13.29
N THR A 87 7.94 -10.46 -13.13
CA THR A 87 8.17 -9.80 -11.84
C THR A 87 7.63 -8.38 -11.91
N PHE A 88 6.72 -8.04 -10.99
CA PHE A 88 6.17 -6.70 -10.82
C PHE A 88 6.68 -6.16 -9.49
N ASN A 89 7.58 -5.19 -9.55
CA ASN A 89 8.33 -4.67 -8.41
C ASN A 89 8.39 -3.13 -8.49
N ALA A 90 9.22 -2.50 -7.67
CA ALA A 90 9.37 -1.05 -7.70
C ALA A 90 9.95 -0.56 -9.04
N GLU A 91 10.89 -1.28 -9.65
CA GLU A 91 11.59 -0.87 -10.89
C GLU A 91 10.63 -0.65 -12.06
N ASN A 92 9.52 -1.40 -12.11
CA ASN A 92 8.49 -1.27 -13.14
C ASN A 92 7.16 -0.73 -12.61
N ASP A 93 7.18 -0.02 -11.49
CA ASP A 93 6.00 0.60 -10.87
C ASP A 93 4.87 -0.40 -10.52
N GLY A 94 5.17 -1.69 -10.42
CA GLY A 94 4.22 -2.73 -10.03
C GLY A 94 3.81 -2.67 -8.55
N VAL A 95 4.59 -1.95 -7.73
CA VAL A 95 4.28 -1.64 -6.32
C VAL A 95 4.65 -0.20 -5.99
N GLY A 96 4.01 0.38 -4.97
CA GLY A 96 4.29 1.75 -4.53
C GLY A 96 3.36 2.22 -3.41
N ILE A 97 3.20 3.53 -3.29
CA ILE A 97 2.15 4.19 -2.49
C ILE A 97 1.18 4.93 -3.43
N PRO A 98 -0.03 5.32 -2.99
CA PRO A 98 -0.92 6.18 -3.78
C PRO A 98 -0.20 7.42 -4.33
N ALA A 99 -0.68 7.97 -5.45
CA ALA A 99 -0.15 9.22 -5.98
C ALA A 99 -0.44 10.41 -5.04
N GLU A 100 -1.61 10.41 -4.42
CA GLU A 100 -2.05 11.40 -3.44
C GLU A 100 -2.13 10.77 -2.06
N ASN A 101 -1.51 11.37 -1.04
CA ASN A 101 -1.51 10.85 0.32
C ASN A 101 -1.89 11.95 1.32
N PRO A 102 -3.19 12.21 1.55
CA PRO A 102 -3.64 13.35 2.36
C PRO A 102 -3.14 13.36 3.81
N ASN A 103 -2.77 12.18 4.34
CA ASN A 103 -2.28 12.02 5.71
C ASN A 103 -0.73 12.05 5.81
N LEU A 104 -0.02 12.23 4.70
CA LEU A 104 1.44 12.42 4.69
C LEU A 104 1.77 13.87 4.37
N ASN A 105 2.74 14.45 5.07
CA ASN A 105 3.26 15.77 4.72
C ASN A 105 4.27 15.68 3.55
N ASP A 106 4.53 16.81 2.91
CA ASP A 106 5.41 16.91 1.74
C ASP A 106 6.82 16.35 2.01
N ASP A 107 7.39 16.63 3.17
CA ASP A 107 8.71 16.11 3.56
C ASP A 107 8.73 14.58 3.65
N THR A 108 7.65 13.98 4.15
CA THR A 108 7.50 12.51 4.23
C THR A 108 7.34 11.92 2.84
N VAL A 109 6.51 12.52 1.99
CA VAL A 109 6.33 12.08 0.59
C VAL A 109 7.66 12.18 -0.18
N ALA A 110 8.40 13.27 0.00
CA ALA A 110 9.72 13.45 -0.60
C ALA A 110 10.69 12.35 -0.14
N LYS A 111 10.72 12.02 1.16
CA LYS A 111 11.61 10.97 1.67
C LYS A 111 11.21 9.58 1.19
N VAL A 112 9.92 9.28 1.10
CA VAL A 112 9.44 8.01 0.53
C VAL A 112 9.85 7.90 -0.93
N ASN A 113 9.69 8.96 -1.73
CA ASN A 113 10.09 8.98 -3.13
C ASN A 113 11.61 8.84 -3.31
N GLU A 114 12.41 9.47 -2.45
CA GLU A 114 13.87 9.29 -2.43
C GLU A 114 14.23 7.81 -2.23
N VAL A 115 13.66 7.15 -1.22
CA VAL A 115 13.91 5.74 -0.93
C VAL A 115 13.41 4.83 -2.05
N LEU A 116 12.21 5.10 -2.58
CA LEU A 116 11.65 4.33 -3.70
C LEU A 116 12.56 4.43 -4.93
N ASN A 117 13.07 5.62 -5.25
CA ASN A 117 14.00 5.81 -6.36
C ASN A 117 15.35 5.11 -6.13
N ALA A 118 15.86 5.12 -4.90
CA ALA A 118 17.06 4.37 -4.55
C ALA A 118 16.86 2.84 -4.63
N ILE A 119 15.65 2.35 -4.36
CA ILE A 119 15.29 0.93 -4.60
C ILE A 119 15.25 0.66 -6.12
N LYS A 120 14.59 1.53 -6.90
CA LYS A 120 14.49 1.41 -8.36
C LYS A 120 15.86 1.43 -9.07
N SER A 121 16.82 2.19 -8.55
CA SER A 121 18.17 2.27 -9.10
C SER A 121 19.08 1.10 -8.67
N GLY A 122 18.62 0.29 -7.71
CA GLY A 122 19.43 -0.77 -7.09
C GLY A 122 20.44 -0.28 -6.05
N GLU A 123 20.45 1.02 -5.72
CA GLU A 123 21.27 1.58 -4.63
C GLU A 123 20.85 1.00 -3.28
N ILE A 124 19.54 0.83 -3.06
CA ILE A 124 18.98 0.11 -1.92
C ILE A 124 18.46 -1.24 -2.38
N GLN A 125 19.03 -2.31 -1.83
CA GLN A 125 18.47 -3.66 -1.95
C GLN A 125 17.66 -4.01 -0.70
N VAL A 126 16.36 -4.23 -0.90
CA VAL A 126 15.46 -4.75 0.13
C VAL A 126 15.72 -6.24 0.28
N LYS A 127 15.98 -6.70 1.52
CA LYS A 127 16.12 -8.13 1.80
C LYS A 127 14.79 -8.85 1.58
N THR A 128 14.86 -10.07 1.05
CA THR A 128 13.69 -10.92 0.83
C THR A 128 13.25 -11.70 2.07
N GLU A 129 14.04 -11.63 3.15
CA GLU A 129 13.84 -12.33 4.42
C GLU A 129 14.45 -11.52 5.58
N LEU A 130 13.97 -11.76 6.80
CA LEU A 130 14.38 -11.07 8.03
C LEU A 130 15.76 -11.53 8.53
#